data_AF-A0A924TQH6-F1
#
_entry.id   AF-A0A924TQH6-F1
#
_cell.length_a   1.000
_cell.length_b   1.000
_cell.length_c   1.000
_cell.angle_alpha   90.00
_cell.angle_beta   90.00
_cell.angle_gamma   90.00
#
_symmetry.space_group_name_H-M   'P 1'
#
loop_
_entity.id
_entity.type
_entity.pdbx_description
1 polymer ?
#
loop_
_entity_poly.entity_id
_entity_poly.type
_entity_poly.pdbx_seq_one_letter_code
_entity_poly.pdbx_strand_id
1 'polypeptide(L)' 'VANLAPRKMRFGISGGMALAASHAVGTGGPGISVLEPGPGAQPGMRVR' A
#
# COMPACT_ATOMS: atom_id res chain seq x y z
N VAL A 1 4.56 -1.87 -2.84
CA VAL A 1 5.35 -1.38 -4.00
C VAL A 1 6.80 -1.19 -3.58
N ALA A 2 7.73 -1.83 -4.29
CA ALA A 2 9.12 -2.00 -3.86
C ALA A 2 10.16 -1.29 -4.76
N ASN A 3 9.73 -0.58 -5.81
CA ASN A 3 10.60 0.06 -6.80
C ASN A 3 10.46 1.59 -6.83
N LEU A 4 9.86 2.20 -5.80
CA LEU A 4 9.83 3.66 -5.68
C LEU A 4 11.10 4.17 -5.02
N ALA A 5 11.51 5.38 -5.39
CA ALA A 5 12.58 6.08 -4.70
C ALA A 5 12.24 6.22 -3.19
N PRO A 6 13.21 6.00 -2.29
CA PRO A 6 12.97 6.11 -0.86
C PRO A 6 12.44 7.50 -0.48
N ARG A 7 11.43 7.54 0.41
CA ARG A 7 10.77 8.80 0.79
C ARG A 7 11.08 9.17 2.24
N LYS A 8 11.62 10.37 2.46
CA LYS A 8 11.85 10.88 3.82
C LYS A 8 10.51 11.14 4.51
N MET A 9 10.34 10.53 5.68
CA MET A 9 9.22 10.72 6.59
C MET A 9 9.72 11.39 7.88
N ARG A 10 8.79 11.77 8.76
CA ARG A 10 9.10 12.48 10.01
C ARG A 10 10.16 11.78 10.87
N PHE A 11 10.23 10.45 10.86
CA PHE A 11 11.08 9.65 11.75
C PHE A 11 12.05 8.72 11.02
N GLY A 12 12.18 8.81 9.70
CA GLY A 12 13.02 7.89 8.95
C GLY A 12 12.78 7.94 7.45
N ILE A 13 13.40 7.02 6.72
CA ILE A 13 13.24 6.89 5.28
C ILE A 13 12.38 5.66 5.01
N SER A 14 11.26 5.83 4.29
CA SER A 14 10.44 4.71 3.82
C SER A 14 11.03 4.14 2.53
N GLY A 15 11.35 2.85 2.52
CA GLY A 15 11.85 2.10 1.36
C GLY A 15 10.75 1.52 0.46
N GLY A 16 9.48 1.78 0.75
CA GLY A 16 8.37 1.24 -0.04
C GLY A 16 7.03 1.87 0.30
N MET A 17 5.98 1.47 -0.44
CA MET A 17 4.60 1.89 -0.20
C MET A 17 3.67 0.68 -0.09
N ALA A 18 2.69 0.73 0.81
CA ALA A 18 1.61 -0.25 0.85
C ALA A 18 0.53 0.12 -0.19
N LEU A 19 -0.11 -0.89 -0.78
CA LEU A 19 -1.25 -0.68 -1.69
C LEU A 19 -2.55 -0.74 -0.89
N ALA A 20 -3.43 0.21 -1.13
CA ALA A 20 -4.75 0.29 -0.54
C ALA A 20 -5.75 0.77 -1.58
N ALA A 21 -6.97 0.26 -1.52
CA ALA A 21 -8.11 0.85 -2.21
C ALA A 21 -8.53 2.10 -1.44
N SER A 22 -8.86 3.17 -2.16
CA SER A 22 -9.43 4.37 -1.55
C SER A 22 -10.72 4.78 -2.24
N HIS A 23 -11.71 5.23 -1.46
CA HIS A 23 -12.96 5.75 -2.01
C HIS A 23 -12.84 7.25 -2.28
N ALA A 24 -13.37 7.71 -3.42
CA ALA A 24 -13.41 9.14 -3.74
C ALA A 24 -14.39 9.86 -2.81
N VAL A 25 -14.03 11.08 -2.41
CA VAL A 25 -14.73 11.89 -1.40
C VAL A 25 -16.24 11.96 -1.69
N GLY A 26 -17.07 11.44 -0.78
CA GLY A 26 -18.54 11.56 -0.87
C GLY A 26 -19.36 10.54 -0.07
N THR A 27 -18.80 9.41 0.37
CA THR A 27 -19.60 8.32 1.01
C THR A 27 -19.00 7.86 2.34
N GLY A 28 -19.18 8.67 3.38
CA GLY A 28 -19.44 8.19 4.76
C GLY A 28 -18.58 7.08 5.39
N GLY A 29 -17.25 7.10 5.25
CA GLY A 29 -16.35 6.20 5.99
C GLY A 29 -14.87 6.53 5.83
N PRO A 30 -13.96 5.92 6.64
CA PRO A 30 -12.52 6.03 6.40
C PRO A 30 -12.23 5.42 5.02
N GLY A 31 -12.02 6.29 4.03
CA GLY A 31 -11.98 5.92 2.62
C GLY A 31 -10.70 5.21 2.20
N ILE A 32 -10.10 4.37 3.04
CA ILE A 32 -8.88 3.61 2.75
C ILE A 32 -9.02 2.18 3.28
N SER A 33 -8.85 1.18 2.41
CA SER A 33 -8.85 -0.25 2.73
C SER A 33 -7.57 -0.89 2.20
N VAL A 34 -6.79 -1.54 3.07
CA VAL A 34 -5.52 -2.18 2.67
C VAL A 34 -5.81 -3.39 1.78
N LEU A 35 -5.05 -3.55 0.70
CA LEU A 35 -5.17 -4.73 -0.16
C LEU A 35 -4.49 -5.92 0.49
N GLU A 36 -5.25 -6.99 0.68
CA GLU A 36 -4.72 -8.27 1.13
C GLU A 36 -4.25 -9.11 -0.06
N PRO A 37 -3.17 -9.88 0.11
CA PRO A 37 -2.72 -10.78 -0.93
C PRO A 37 -3.69 -11.98 -1.05
N GLY A 38 -3.83 -12.51 -2.26
CA GLY A 38 -4.65 -13.70 -2.51
C GLY A 38 -4.14 -14.95 -1.77
N PRO A 39 -4.98 -15.97 -1.61
CA PRO A 39 -4.60 -17.20 -0.91
C PRO A 39 -3.39 -17.87 -1.55
N GLY A 40 -2.42 -18.28 -0.72
CA GLY A 40 -1.17 -18.91 -1.16
C GLY A 40 -0.06 -17.93 -1.58
N ALA A 41 -0.30 -16.62 -1.51
CA ALA A 41 0.73 -15.63 -1.76
C ALA A 41 1.85 -15.67 -0.70
N GLN A 42 3.10 -15.71 -1.16
CA GLN A 42 4.29 -15.66 -0.31
C GLN A 42 4.97 -14.29 -0.40
N PRO A 43 5.74 -13.89 0.64
CA PRO A 43 6.56 -12.67 0.58
C PRO A 43 7.47 -12.63 -0.65
N GLY A 44 7.50 -11.50 -1.34
CA GLY A 44 8.34 -11.30 -2.54
C GLY A 44 7.72 -11.74 -3.87
N MET A 45 6.53 -12.36 -3.86
CA MET A 45 5.80 -12.65 -5.10
C MET A 45 5.48 -11.35 -5.86
N ARG A 46 5.67 -11.37 -7.19
CA ARG A 46 5.37 -10.23 -8.05
C ARG A 46 3.87 -10.10 -8.27
N VAL A 47 3.32 -8.93 -7.95
CA VAL A 47 1.96 -8.54 -8.32
C VAL A 47 1.96 -8.18 -9.82
N ARG A 48 0.95 -8.63 -10.56
CA ARG A 48 0.69 -8.30 -11.97
C ARG A 48 -0.68 -7.67 -12.11
#